data_AF-A0A7C0YIC2-F1
#
_entry.id   AF-A0A7C0YIC2-F1
#
_cell.length_a   1.000
_cell.length_b   1.000
_cell.length_c   1.000
_cell.angle_alpha   90.00
_cell.angle_beta   90.00
_cell.angle_gamma   90.00
#
_symmetry.space_group_name_H-M   'P 1'
#
loop_
_entity.id
_entity.type
_entity.pdbx_description
1 polymer ?
#
loop_
_entity_poly.entity_id
_entity_poly.type
_entity_poly.pdbx_seq_one_letter_code
_entity_poly.pdbx_strand_id
1 'polypeptide(L)'
;YVMMYLVNMVDGGLTVLPTHRLVANLADTGTSGFLNPLEKFFEIRSIDADRDISAEIAGLEHAIGLAVHGADKHFILLYRGEDLTDVPEPLRELDVTLLHDLIFKKLYNVQGVDYEMDPGVCLSKVRDGRYQAAFFLNPTRVEDVERVALACLRMPPKSTYFFPKILTGFVINRLQ
;
A
#
# COMPACT_ATOMS: atom_id res chain seq x y z
N TYR A 1 -6.08 30.60 -14.40
CA TYR A 1 -7.13 29.57 -14.48
C TYR A 1 -6.48 28.20 -14.35
N VAL A 2 -6.99 27.35 -13.46
CA VAL A 2 -6.58 25.94 -13.36
C VAL A 2 -7.76 25.11 -13.87
N MET A 3 -7.52 24.20 -14.81
CA MET A 3 -8.56 23.27 -15.24
C MET A 3 -8.83 22.26 -14.13
N MET A 4 -10.10 22.10 -13.76
CA MET A 4 -10.52 21.21 -12.69
C MET A 4 -11.63 20.29 -13.19
N TYR A 5 -11.54 19.02 -12.80
CA TYR A 5 -12.58 18.03 -12.98
C TYR A 5 -13.20 17.74 -11.62
N LEU A 6 -14.51 17.92 -11.51
CA LEU A 6 -15.28 17.65 -10.30
C LEU A 6 -16.06 16.37 -10.53
N VAL A 7 -15.86 15.41 -9.64
CA VAL A 7 -16.57 14.13 -9.64
C VAL A 7 -17.19 13.92 -8.27
N ASN A 8 -18.39 13.35 -8.25
CA ASN A 8 -19.03 12.97 -7.01
C ASN A 8 -18.33 11.73 -6.44
N MET A 9 -17.79 11.86 -5.23
CA MET A 9 -17.11 10.77 -4.52
C MET A 9 -18.05 9.60 -4.17
N VAL A 10 -19.36 9.86 -4.05
CA VAL A 10 -20.36 8.89 -3.57
C VAL A 10 -21.01 8.09 -4.72
N ASP A 11 -20.92 8.57 -5.96
CA ASP A 11 -21.69 8.04 -7.10
C ASP A 11 -21.09 6.74 -7.70
N GLY A 12 -20.13 6.12 -7.01
CA GLY A 12 -19.50 4.84 -7.39
C GLY A 12 -18.68 4.86 -8.69
N GLY A 13 -18.71 5.96 -9.45
CA GLY A 13 -17.98 6.13 -10.71
C GLY A 13 -16.47 6.31 -10.56
N LEU A 14 -15.95 6.29 -9.33
CA LEU A 14 -14.54 6.45 -9.01
C LEU A 14 -14.09 5.33 -8.07
N THR A 15 -13.08 4.58 -8.48
CA THR A 15 -12.42 3.57 -7.66
C THR A 15 -10.97 3.95 -7.45
N VAL A 16 -10.45 3.75 -6.25
CA VAL A 16 -9.02 3.86 -5.99
C VAL A 16 -8.42 2.47 -6.11
N LEU A 17 -7.48 2.27 -7.02
CA LEU A 17 -6.80 0.98 -7.16
C LEU A 17 -5.58 0.90 -6.24
N PRO A 18 -5.25 -0.31 -5.73
CA PRO A 18 -4.05 -0.48 -4.93
C PRO A 18 -2.82 -0.27 -5.80
N THR A 19 -1.72 0.14 -5.17
CA THR A 19 -0.42 0.19 -5.81
C THR A 19 0.56 -0.51 -4.89
N HIS A 20 1.07 -1.65 -5.30
CA HIS A 20 2.01 -2.46 -4.54
C HIS A 20 3.39 -1.81 -4.51
N ARG A 21 4.19 -2.18 -3.51
CA ARG A 21 5.54 -1.61 -3.30
C ARG A 21 6.58 -2.70 -3.47
N LEU A 22 7.59 -2.44 -4.29
CA LEU A 22 8.70 -3.33 -4.55
C LEU A 22 9.97 -2.75 -3.94
N VAL A 23 10.74 -3.58 -3.22
CA VAL A 23 11.96 -3.16 -2.51
C VAL A 23 13.12 -4.07 -2.90
N ALA A 24 14.22 -3.47 -3.36
CA ALA A 24 15.41 -4.19 -3.82
C ALA A 24 16.62 -4.09 -2.88
N ASN A 25 16.60 -3.16 -1.91
CA ASN A 25 17.72 -2.84 -1.02
C ASN A 25 17.31 -2.90 0.47
N LEU A 26 16.88 -4.07 0.93
CA LEU A 26 16.79 -4.44 2.33
C LEU A 26 18.13 -4.99 2.80
N ALA A 27 18.53 -4.63 4.02
CA ALA A 27 19.73 -5.17 4.65
C ALA A 27 19.67 -6.70 4.66
N ASP A 28 20.78 -7.34 4.29
CA ASP A 28 20.87 -8.77 4.03
C ASP A 28 20.84 -9.57 5.35
N THR A 29 19.66 -9.70 5.94
CA THR A 29 19.45 -10.37 7.25
C THR A 29 18.73 -11.73 7.11
N GLY A 30 18.50 -12.19 5.88
CA GLY A 30 17.68 -13.37 5.60
C GLY A 30 16.20 -13.19 5.98
N THR A 31 15.33 -14.13 5.59
CA THR A 31 13.88 -14.04 5.83
C THR A 31 13.54 -13.89 7.31
N SER A 32 14.18 -14.66 8.19
CA SER A 32 13.92 -14.59 9.63
C SER A 32 14.39 -13.27 10.25
N GLY A 33 15.56 -12.76 9.83
CA GLY A 33 16.06 -11.47 10.30
C GLY A 33 15.22 -10.30 9.79
N PHE A 34 14.61 -10.45 8.62
CA PHE A 34 13.62 -9.50 8.12
C PHE A 34 12.30 -9.57 8.89
N LEU A 35 11.79 -10.74 9.28
CA LEU A 35 10.49 -10.82 9.95
C LEU A 35 10.52 -10.41 11.44
N ASN A 36 11.64 -10.66 12.15
CA ASN A 36 11.73 -10.41 13.59
C ASN A 36 11.32 -8.98 14.04
N PRO A 37 11.77 -7.88 13.38
CA PRO A 37 11.33 -6.54 13.76
C PRO A 37 9.83 -6.29 13.55
N LEU A 38 9.20 -7.00 12.62
CA LEU A 38 7.77 -6.87 12.31
C LEU A 38 6.89 -7.54 13.38
N GLU A 39 7.32 -8.65 13.98
CA GLU A 39 6.54 -9.39 14.99
C GLU A 39 6.16 -8.56 16.22
N LYS A 40 6.92 -7.50 16.50
CA LYS A 40 6.60 -6.55 17.56
C LYS A 40 5.31 -5.79 17.28
N PHE A 41 5.08 -5.41 16.03
CA PHE A 41 3.99 -4.52 15.61
C PHE A 41 2.85 -5.24 14.87
N PHE A 42 3.15 -6.41 14.29
CA PHE A 42 2.24 -7.17 13.45
C PHE A 42 2.08 -8.60 13.96
N GLU A 43 0.85 -9.13 13.87
CA GLU A 43 0.64 -10.57 13.81
C GLU A 43 1.00 -11.04 12.40
N ILE A 44 1.96 -11.96 12.30
CA ILE A 44 2.44 -12.49 11.03
C ILE A 44 1.82 -13.87 10.80
N ARG A 45 1.04 -14.01 9.73
CA ARG A 45 0.49 -15.29 9.28
C ARG A 45 1.21 -15.74 8.03
N SER A 46 1.69 -16.98 8.01
CA SER A 46 2.26 -17.56 6.79
C SER A 46 1.17 -18.24 5.96
N ILE A 47 1.19 -18.04 4.65
CA ILE A 47 0.35 -18.73 3.67
C ILE A 47 1.25 -19.43 2.64
N ASP A 48 0.74 -20.50 2.04
CA ASP A 48 1.45 -21.20 0.98
C ASP A 48 1.62 -20.30 -0.25
N ALA A 49 2.74 -20.45 -0.97
CA ALA A 49 3.12 -19.55 -2.07
C ALA A 49 2.22 -19.65 -3.33
N ASP A 50 1.36 -20.66 -3.40
CA ASP A 50 0.35 -20.84 -4.44
C ASP A 50 -0.95 -20.07 -4.16
N ARG A 51 -1.14 -19.59 -2.92
CA ARG A 51 -2.31 -18.78 -2.56
C ARG A 51 -2.16 -17.34 -3.04
N ASP A 52 -3.27 -16.76 -3.47
CA ASP A 52 -3.33 -15.36 -3.90
C ASP A 52 -3.28 -14.43 -2.69
N ILE A 53 -2.12 -13.79 -2.47
CA ILE A 53 -1.89 -12.82 -1.39
C ILE A 53 -2.94 -11.71 -1.40
N SER A 54 -3.31 -11.20 -2.59
CA SER A 54 -4.28 -10.12 -2.72
C SER A 54 -5.67 -10.55 -2.29
N ALA A 55 -6.05 -11.81 -2.55
CA ALA A 55 -7.30 -12.37 -2.06
C ALA A 55 -7.28 -12.59 -0.53
N GLU A 56 -6.14 -12.97 0.05
CA GLU A 56 -6.03 -13.19 1.49
C GLU A 56 -6.11 -11.90 2.32
N ILE A 57 -5.61 -10.78 1.79
CA ILE A 57 -5.73 -9.47 2.47
C ILE A 57 -7.05 -8.75 2.20
N ALA A 58 -7.80 -9.17 1.17
CA ALA A 58 -9.00 -8.48 0.74
C ALA A 58 -10.05 -8.39 1.86
N GLY A 59 -10.45 -7.15 2.20
CA GLY A 59 -11.45 -6.88 3.23
C GLY A 59 -10.94 -6.97 4.67
N LEU A 60 -9.66 -7.30 4.88
CA LEU A 60 -9.03 -7.17 6.19
C LEU A 60 -8.55 -5.73 6.39
N GLU A 61 -8.86 -5.15 7.54
CA GLU A 61 -8.35 -3.84 7.93
C GLU A 61 -6.92 -3.95 8.45
N HIS A 62 -6.07 -2.97 8.11
CA HIS A 62 -4.68 -2.90 8.56
C HIS A 62 -3.84 -4.14 8.19
N ALA A 63 -4.11 -4.70 7.00
CA ALA A 63 -3.50 -5.91 6.50
C ALA A 63 -2.56 -5.62 5.32
N ILE A 64 -1.31 -6.09 5.41
CA ILE A 64 -0.30 -5.94 4.37
C ILE A 64 0.17 -7.33 3.96
N GLY A 65 0.08 -7.62 2.66
CA GLY A 65 0.65 -8.84 2.10
C GLY A 65 2.14 -8.68 1.85
N LEU A 66 2.91 -9.75 2.01
CA LEU A 66 4.37 -9.72 1.87
C LEU A 66 4.85 -10.98 1.13
N ALA A 67 5.60 -10.77 0.05
CA ALA A 67 6.41 -11.80 -0.60
C ALA A 67 7.89 -11.45 -0.47
N VAL A 68 8.72 -12.43 -0.10
CA VAL A 68 10.17 -12.26 0.08
C VAL A 68 10.88 -13.23 -0.86
N HIS A 69 11.94 -12.75 -1.53
CA HIS A 69 12.76 -13.59 -2.39
C HIS A 69 13.42 -14.72 -1.59
N GLY A 70 13.35 -15.95 -2.10
CA GLY A 70 13.93 -17.12 -1.44
C GLY A 70 13.12 -17.69 -0.27
N ALA A 71 11.93 -17.14 0.02
CA ALA A 71 11.00 -17.75 0.98
C ALA A 71 10.03 -18.71 0.27
N ASP A 72 9.79 -19.87 0.88
CA ASP A 72 8.84 -20.88 0.36
C ASP A 72 7.37 -20.54 0.64
N LYS A 73 7.12 -19.45 1.38
CA LYS A 73 5.80 -19.00 1.83
C LYS A 73 5.65 -17.50 1.63
N HIS A 74 4.41 -17.06 1.55
CA HIS A 74 4.04 -15.65 1.65
C HIS A 74 3.55 -15.32 3.06
N PHE A 75 3.50 -14.05 3.38
CA PHE A 75 3.16 -13.59 4.72
C PHE A 75 2.07 -12.53 4.66
N ILE A 76 1.19 -12.56 5.66
CA ILE A 76 0.16 -11.55 5.91
C ILE A 76 0.51 -10.88 7.22
N LEU A 77 0.66 -9.56 7.18
CA LEU A 77 1.01 -8.72 8.32
C LEU A 77 -0.25 -8.01 8.78
N LEU A 78 -0.76 -8.35 9.97
CA LEU A 78 -1.92 -7.71 10.58
C LEU A 78 -1.46 -6.77 11.69
N TYR A 79 -1.71 -5.47 11.54
CA TYR A 79 -1.24 -4.47 12.50
C TYR A 79 -1.98 -4.56 13.84
N ARG A 80 -1.24 -4.44 14.96
CA ARG A 80 -1.81 -4.53 16.32
C ARG A 80 -2.31 -3.20 16.90
N GLY A 81 -2.01 -2.05 16.29
CA GLY A 81 -2.68 -0.78 16.62
C GLY A 81 -2.00 0.16 17.63
N GLU A 82 -0.88 -0.20 18.27
CA GLU A 82 -0.45 0.49 19.50
C GLU A 82 0.69 1.53 19.35
N ASP A 83 1.40 1.57 18.22
CA ASP A 83 2.76 2.15 18.17
C ASP A 83 2.95 3.44 17.34
N LEU A 84 1.90 3.95 16.70
CA LEU A 84 1.96 5.13 15.82
C LEU A 84 1.34 6.38 16.47
N THR A 85 1.71 6.67 17.73
CA THR A 85 1.17 7.80 18.49
C THR A 85 1.46 9.17 17.87
N ASP A 86 2.57 9.29 17.13
CA ASP A 86 3.03 10.55 16.52
C ASP A 86 2.34 10.86 15.18
N VAL A 87 1.61 9.89 14.63
CA VAL A 87 0.85 10.05 13.39
C VAL A 87 -0.59 10.47 13.74
N PRO A 88 -1.15 11.51 13.09
CA PRO A 88 -2.55 11.88 13.27
C PRO A 88 -3.49 10.70 12.98
N GLU A 89 -4.59 10.61 13.73
CA GLU A 89 -5.54 9.50 13.64
C GLU A 89 -5.99 9.16 12.19
N PRO A 90 -6.34 10.14 11.32
CA PRO A 90 -6.79 9.81 9.96
C PRO A 90 -5.74 9.15 9.07
N LEU A 91 -4.46 9.33 9.38
CA LEU A 91 -3.35 8.72 8.66
C LEU A 91 -2.92 7.40 9.30
N ARG A 92 -3.12 7.24 10.62
CA ARG A 92 -2.68 6.08 11.40
C ARG A 92 -3.36 4.78 10.96
N GLU A 93 -4.61 4.89 10.54
CA GLU A 93 -5.44 3.76 10.12
C GLU A 93 -5.20 3.32 8.67
N LEU A 94 -4.30 3.98 7.93
CA LEU A 94 -4.08 3.66 6.53
C LEU A 94 -2.96 2.64 6.35
N ASP A 95 -3.23 1.56 5.62
CA ASP A 95 -2.23 0.55 5.24
C ASP A 95 -0.99 1.18 4.57
N VAL A 96 -1.20 2.22 3.76
CA VAL A 96 -0.13 2.97 3.09
C VAL A 96 0.78 3.70 4.08
N THR A 97 0.22 4.21 5.18
CA THR A 97 0.99 4.91 6.22
C THR A 97 1.72 3.91 7.09
N LEU A 98 1.07 2.80 7.45
CA LEU A 98 1.72 1.68 8.14
C LEU A 98 2.93 1.18 7.35
N LEU A 99 2.78 0.99 6.04
CA LEU A 99 3.89 0.56 5.21
C LEU A 99 5.02 1.60 5.13
N HIS A 100 4.70 2.88 4.88
CA HIS A 100 5.74 3.90 4.70
C HIS A 100 6.41 4.33 6.01
N ASP A 101 5.64 4.69 7.04
CA ASP A 101 6.19 5.28 8.25
C ASP A 101 6.70 4.22 9.22
N LEU A 102 5.97 3.11 9.39
CA LEU A 102 6.39 2.05 10.31
C LEU A 102 7.40 1.11 9.65
N ILE A 103 7.06 0.51 8.51
CA ILE A 103 7.95 -0.50 7.90
C ILE A 103 9.14 0.18 7.22
N PHE A 104 8.91 1.06 6.24
CA PHE A 104 10.00 1.62 5.45
C PHE A 104 10.86 2.60 6.23
N LYS A 105 10.27 3.52 7.00
CA LYS A 105 11.06 4.56 7.69
C LYS A 105 11.58 4.10 9.06
N LYS A 106 10.71 3.56 9.93
CA LYS A 106 11.08 3.23 11.31
C LYS A 106 11.84 1.90 11.45
N LEU A 107 11.45 0.86 10.70
CA LEU A 107 12.05 -0.48 10.84
C LEU A 107 13.27 -0.71 9.93
N TYR A 108 13.16 -0.43 8.63
CA TYR A 108 14.20 -0.82 7.66
C TYR A 108 14.95 0.34 7.00
N ASN A 109 14.53 1.58 7.23
CA ASN A 109 15.09 2.79 6.61
C ASN A 109 15.27 2.69 5.07
N VAL A 110 14.25 2.18 4.38
CA VAL A 110 14.25 1.93 2.93
C VAL A 110 14.35 3.24 2.16
N GLN A 111 15.37 3.35 1.30
CA GLN A 111 15.66 4.58 0.53
C GLN A 111 15.08 4.57 -0.90
N GLY A 112 14.57 3.43 -1.37
CA GLY A 112 14.07 3.27 -2.74
C GLY A 112 12.94 2.26 -2.81
N VAL A 113 11.81 2.68 -3.37
CA VAL A 113 10.60 1.87 -3.50
C VAL A 113 10.07 2.05 -4.92
N ASP A 114 9.88 0.93 -5.61
CA ASP A 114 9.22 0.90 -6.90
C ASP A 114 7.74 0.55 -6.75
N TYR A 115 6.95 0.92 -7.75
CA TYR A 115 5.50 0.86 -7.72
C TYR A 115 4.99 -0.02 -8.84
N GLU A 116 4.09 -0.94 -8.52
CA GLU A 116 3.49 -1.88 -9.48
C GLU A 116 2.02 -2.11 -9.12
N MET A 117 1.15 -2.22 -10.13
CA MET A 117 -0.30 -2.40 -9.92
C MET A 117 -0.72 -3.86 -10.04
N ASP A 118 0.01 -4.64 -10.84
CA ASP A 118 -0.32 -6.04 -11.09
C ASP A 118 0.35 -6.95 -10.03
N PRO A 119 -0.42 -7.67 -9.21
CA PRO A 119 0.12 -8.57 -8.20
C PRO A 119 1.00 -9.68 -8.79
N GLY A 120 0.64 -10.22 -9.95
CA GLY A 120 1.40 -11.27 -10.63
C GLY A 120 2.75 -10.76 -11.13
N VAL A 121 2.81 -9.52 -11.62
CA VAL A 121 4.09 -8.88 -11.99
C VAL A 121 4.97 -8.66 -10.76
N CYS A 122 4.40 -8.25 -9.62
CA CYS A 122 5.14 -8.15 -8.35
C CYS A 122 5.77 -9.49 -7.96
N LEU A 123 4.97 -10.57 -7.95
CA LEU A 123 5.42 -11.91 -7.60
C LEU A 123 6.52 -12.41 -8.54
N SER A 124 6.35 -12.23 -9.86
CA SER A 124 7.39 -12.60 -10.82
C SER A 124 8.70 -11.85 -10.57
N LYS A 125 8.63 -10.53 -10.36
CA LYS A 125 9.80 -9.69 -10.11
C LYS A 125 10.58 -10.10 -8.85
N VAL A 126 9.88 -10.50 -7.78
CA VAL A 126 10.49 -11.03 -6.56
C VAL A 126 11.05 -12.43 -6.77
N ARG A 127 10.31 -13.33 -7.43
CA ARG A 127 10.76 -14.69 -7.74
C ARG A 127 12.05 -14.68 -8.59
N ASP A 128 12.10 -13.79 -9.58
CA ASP A 128 13.24 -13.63 -10.49
C ASP A 128 14.45 -12.95 -9.82
N GLY A 129 14.35 -12.58 -8.53
CA GLY A 129 15.43 -11.98 -7.74
C GLY A 129 15.75 -10.53 -8.08
N ARG A 130 14.91 -9.86 -8.88
CA ARG A 130 15.09 -8.42 -9.20
C ARG A 130 14.78 -7.51 -8.01
N TYR A 131 13.91 -7.98 -7.12
CA TYR A 131 13.56 -7.32 -5.87
C TYR A 131 13.61 -8.35 -4.75
N GLN A 132 13.99 -7.91 -3.55
CA GLN A 132 14.06 -8.77 -2.36
C GLN A 132 12.69 -8.94 -1.71
N ALA A 133 11.81 -7.96 -1.82
CA ALA A 133 10.46 -8.05 -1.27
C ALA A 133 9.41 -7.28 -2.10
N ALA A 134 8.17 -7.78 -2.06
CA ALA A 134 6.98 -7.09 -2.55
C ALA A 134 5.97 -6.97 -1.41
N PHE A 135 5.42 -5.77 -1.24
CA PHE A 135 4.33 -5.48 -0.30
C PHE A 135 3.04 -5.20 -1.06
N PHE A 136 2.01 -5.95 -0.69
CA PHE A 136 0.68 -5.90 -1.27
C PHE A 136 -0.24 -5.14 -0.31
N LEU A 137 -1.07 -4.27 -0.87
CA LEU A 137 -1.90 -3.35 -0.12
C LEU A 137 -3.35 -3.51 -0.57
N ASN A 138 -4.27 -3.33 0.35
CA ASN A 138 -5.66 -3.12 -0.01
C ASN A 138 -5.84 -1.77 -0.74
N PRO A 139 -6.85 -1.65 -1.61
CA PRO A 139 -7.20 -0.37 -2.19
C PRO A 139 -7.62 0.62 -1.09
N THR A 140 -7.06 1.83 -1.11
CA THR A 140 -7.49 2.90 -0.19
C THR A 140 -8.94 3.27 -0.47
N ARG A 141 -9.77 3.42 0.57
CA ARG A 141 -11.18 3.76 0.36
C ARG A 141 -11.33 5.23 0.03
N VAL A 142 -12.38 5.59 -0.72
CA VAL A 142 -12.66 7.00 -1.03
C VAL A 142 -12.95 7.78 0.25
N GLU A 143 -13.65 7.15 1.21
CA GLU A 143 -13.92 7.73 2.53
C GLU A 143 -12.62 8.07 3.30
N ASP A 144 -11.57 7.25 3.17
CA ASP A 144 -10.28 7.52 3.80
C ASP A 144 -9.60 8.74 3.19
N VAL A 145 -9.69 8.89 1.86
CA VAL A 145 -9.16 10.06 1.16
C VAL A 145 -9.89 11.32 1.60
N GLU A 146 -11.22 11.27 1.72
CA GLU A 146 -12.04 12.38 2.22
C GLU A 146 -11.65 12.75 3.65
N ARG A 147 -11.53 11.76 4.55
CA ARG A 147 -11.18 11.97 5.96
C ARG A 147 -9.83 12.68 6.11
N VAL A 148 -8.81 12.24 5.37
CA VAL A 148 -7.48 12.85 5.38
C VAL A 148 -7.53 14.28 4.81
N ALA A 149 -8.30 14.49 3.74
CA ALA A 149 -8.44 15.81 3.13
C ALA A 149 -9.16 16.81 4.05
N LEU A 150 -10.23 16.39 4.72
CA LEU A 150 -10.96 17.20 5.71
C LEU A 150 -10.10 17.56 6.92
N ALA A 151 -9.15 16.69 7.28
CA ALA A 151 -8.17 16.96 8.32
C ALA A 151 -7.00 17.86 7.84
N CYS A 152 -7.01 18.33 6.58
CA CYS A 152 -5.93 19.09 5.95
C CYS A 152 -4.57 18.36 5.98
N LEU A 153 -4.60 17.03 5.93
CA LEU A 153 -3.42 16.18 5.98
C LEU A 153 -3.03 15.69 4.59
N ARG A 154 -1.81 15.15 4.46
CA ARG A 154 -1.27 14.62 3.21
C ARG A 154 -0.98 13.13 3.35
N MET A 155 -1.56 12.33 2.47
CA MET A 155 -1.26 10.90 2.37
C MET A 155 0.17 10.65 1.83
N PRO A 156 0.77 9.49 2.14
CA PRO A 156 2.03 9.05 1.51
C PRO A 156 1.96 9.04 -0.02
N PRO A 157 3.10 9.11 -0.73
CA PRO A 157 3.11 9.14 -2.19
C PRO A 157 2.49 7.87 -2.80
N LYS A 158 1.80 8.05 -3.94
CA LYS A 158 1.15 6.97 -4.73
C LYS A 158 0.16 6.14 -3.91
N SER A 159 -0.62 6.81 -3.06
CA SER A 159 -1.68 6.22 -2.24
C SER A 159 -3.08 6.31 -2.87
N THR A 160 -3.24 7.09 -3.94
CA THR A 160 -4.56 7.37 -4.55
C THR A 160 -4.52 7.21 -6.08
N TYR A 161 -4.54 5.97 -6.57
CA TYR A 161 -4.69 5.70 -7.99
C TYR A 161 -6.16 5.72 -8.41
N PHE A 162 -6.67 6.90 -8.77
CA PHE A 162 -8.05 7.07 -9.23
C PHE A 162 -8.29 6.43 -10.60
N PHE A 163 -9.34 5.63 -10.70
CA PHE A 163 -9.81 4.96 -11.91
C PHE A 163 -11.33 5.13 -12.10
N PRO A 164 -11.82 5.35 -13.33
CA PRO A 164 -11.05 5.53 -14.56
C PRO A 164 -10.29 6.85 -14.58
N LYS A 165 -9.14 6.87 -15.28
CA LYS A 165 -8.48 8.14 -15.60
C LYS A 165 -9.33 8.88 -16.62
N ILE A 166 -9.44 10.20 -16.45
CA ILE A 166 -10.16 11.07 -17.37
C ILE A 166 -9.53 10.93 -18.76
N LEU A 167 -10.35 10.62 -19.76
CA LEU A 167 -9.91 10.62 -21.15
C LEU A 167 -9.56 12.06 -21.54
N THR A 168 -8.33 12.26 -22.01
CA THR A 168 -7.89 13.56 -22.52
C THR A 168 -8.77 13.98 -23.69
N GLY A 169 -9.30 15.21 -23.65
CA GLY A 169 -10.12 15.78 -24.73
C GLY A 169 -11.60 16.02 -24.41
N PHE A 170 -12.07 15.69 -23.20
CA PHE A 170 -13.42 16.10 -22.77
C PHE A 170 -13.53 17.63 -22.60
N VAL A 171 -14.65 18.18 -23.08
CA VAL A 171 -14.90 19.61 -23.30
C VAL A 171 -14.97 20.41 -21.99
N ILE A 172 -14.37 21.60 -22.00
CA ILE A 172 -14.38 22.56 -20.89
C ILE A 172 -15.77 23.23 -20.81
N ASN A 173 -16.43 23.12 -19.66
CA ASN A 173 -17.57 23.98 -19.35
C ASN A 173 -17.07 25.27 -18.67
N ARG A 174 -17.42 26.44 -19.21
CA ARG A 174 -17.14 27.72 -18.54
C ARG A 174 -18.15 27.92 -17.41
N LEU A 175 -17.70 27.94 -16.17
CA LEU A 175 -18.52 28.40 -15.04
C LEU A 175 -18.70 29.92 -15.21
N GLN A 176 -19.94 30.36 -15.44
CA GLN A 176 -20.33 31.77 -15.46
C GLN A 176 -20.68 32.25 -14.06
#